data_AF-A0A819MMK7-F1
#
_entry.id   AF-A0A819MMK7-F1
#
_cell.length_a   1.000
_cell.length_b   1.000
_cell.length_c   1.000
_cell.angle_alpha   90.00
_cell.angle_beta   90.00
_cell.angle_gamma   90.00
#
_symmetry.space_group_name_H-M   'P 1'
#
loop_
_entity.id
_entity.type
_entity.pdbx_description
1 polymer ?
#
loop_
_entity_poly.entity_id
_entity_poly.type
_entity_poly.pdbx_seq_one_letter_code
_entity_poly.pdbx_strand_id
1 'polypeptide(L)'
;ADYIEPILIESEKVFNAQNVYADLLWNYLNVRFGYDQAPCLFSRLIFCCMKSHSLARETKETITKKDVQNKKFAPLMQSILQTS
;
A
#
# COMPACT_ATOMS: atom_id res chain seq x y z
N ALA A 1 -0.73 -18.83 19.50
CA ALA A 1 -1.78 -17.81 19.30
C ALA A 1 -2.29 -18.04 17.89
N ASP A 2 -3.56 -18.36 17.76
CA ASP A 2 -4.16 -18.62 16.44
C ASP A 2 -4.01 -17.38 15.56
N TYR A 3 -3.41 -17.55 14.39
CA TYR A 3 -3.22 -16.51 13.40
C TYR A 3 -4.60 -16.15 12.83
N ILE A 4 -5.19 -15.06 13.29
CA ILE A 4 -6.37 -14.47 12.64
C ILE A 4 -5.83 -13.62 11.50
N GLU A 5 -5.81 -14.19 10.30
CA GLU A 5 -5.52 -13.43 9.08
C GLU A 5 -6.51 -12.26 9.00
N PRO A 6 -6.07 -11.02 8.72
CA PRO A 6 -6.97 -9.89 8.63
C PRO A 6 -8.04 -10.17 7.57
N ILE A 7 -9.28 -10.33 8.02
CA ILE A 7 -10.40 -10.58 7.13
C ILE A 7 -10.64 -9.29 6.35
N LEU A 8 -10.38 -9.30 5.04
CA LEU A 8 -10.78 -8.23 4.15
C LEU A 8 -12.31 -8.26 4.03
N ILE A 9 -12.97 -7.51 4.92
CA ILE A 9 -14.41 -7.31 4.88
C ILE A 9 -14.70 -6.39 3.68
N GLU A 10 -15.60 -6.82 2.79
CA GLU A 10 -16.07 -6.04 1.63
C GLU A 10 -14.98 -5.73 0.58
N SER A 11 -14.20 -6.74 0.18
CA SER A 11 -13.19 -6.65 -0.88
C SER A 11 -13.69 -5.95 -2.15
N GLU A 12 -14.92 -6.22 -2.56
CA GLU A 12 -15.57 -5.58 -3.71
C GLU A 12 -15.70 -4.07 -3.54
N LYS A 13 -16.12 -3.59 -2.36
CA LYS A 13 -16.25 -2.14 -2.11
C LYS A 13 -14.90 -1.45 -2.09
N VAL A 14 -13.88 -2.11 -1.52
CA VAL A 14 -12.50 -1.59 -1.54
C VAL A 14 -11.99 -1.47 -2.97
N PHE A 15 -12.20 -2.51 -3.78
CA PHE A 15 -11.82 -2.50 -5.20
C PHE A 15 -12.56 -1.40 -5.97
N ASN A 16 -13.87 -1.25 -5.77
CA ASN A 16 -14.67 -0.21 -6.40
C ASN A 16 -14.18 1.20 -6.01
N ALA A 17 -13.87 1.42 -4.73
CA ALA A 17 -13.30 2.69 -4.28
C ALA A 17 -11.94 2.98 -4.93
N GLN A 18 -11.06 1.97 -5.04
CA GLN A 18 -9.77 2.11 -5.71
C GLN A 18 -9.92 2.55 -7.17
N ASN A 19 -10.88 1.96 -7.91
CA ASN A 19 -11.15 2.34 -9.29
C ASN A 19 -11.64 3.79 -9.42
N VAL A 20 -12.55 4.22 -8.54
CA VAL A 20 -13.03 5.62 -8.51
C VAL A 20 -11.86 6.60 -8.33
N TYR A 21 -10.93 6.32 -7.42
CA TYR A 21 -9.76 7.18 -7.23
C TYR A 21 -8.77 7.13 -8.40
N ALA A 22 -8.59 5.96 -9.03
CA ALA A 22 -7.76 5.83 -10.22
C ALA A 22 -8.32 6.65 -11.39
N ASP A 23 -9.63 6.61 -11.62
CA ASP A 23 -10.30 7.40 -12.65
C ASP A 23 -10.20 8.90 -12.38
N LEU A 24 -10.39 9.33 -11.12
CA LEU A 24 -10.20 10.72 -10.73
C LEU A 24 -8.76 11.20 -10.98
N LEU A 25 -7.77 10.38 -10.63
CA LEU A 25 -6.37 10.67 -10.89
C LEU A 25 -6.09 10.79 -12.39
N TRP A 26 -6.61 9.86 -13.19
CA TRP A 26 -6.51 9.88 -14.64
C TRP A 26 -7.08 11.17 -15.24
N ASN A 27 -8.30 11.52 -14.85
CA ASN A 27 -8.98 12.72 -15.32
C ASN A 27 -8.22 14.00 -14.91
N TYR A 28 -7.74 14.06 -13.67
CA TYR A 28 -6.91 15.17 -13.20
C TYR A 28 -5.64 15.32 -14.04
N LEU A 29 -4.94 14.23 -14.32
CA LEU A 29 -3.70 14.27 -15.10
C LEU A 29 -3.94 14.72 -16.55
N ASN A 30 -5.02 14.24 -17.18
CA ASN A 30 -5.38 14.69 -18.54
C ASN A 30 -5.70 16.18 -18.58
N VAL A 31 -6.47 16.69 -17.62
CA VAL A 31 -6.81 18.11 -17.55
C VAL A 31 -5.57 18.97 -17.26
N ARG A 32 -4.67 18.50 -16.39
CA ARG A 32 -3.53 19.30 -15.91
C ARG A 32 -2.31 19.27 -16.84
N PHE A 33 -2.04 18.12 -17.47
CA PHE A 33 -0.78 17.87 -18.20
C PHE A 33 -1.01 17.48 -19.67
N GLY A 34 -2.26 17.30 -20.10
CA GLY A 34 -2.60 16.89 -21.46
C GLY A 34 -2.42 15.40 -21.71
N TYR A 35 -3.05 14.93 -22.78
CA TYR A 35 -3.07 13.50 -23.17
C TYR A 35 -1.69 12.93 -23.51
N ASP A 36 -0.73 13.77 -23.90
CA ASP A 36 0.62 13.30 -24.25
C ASP A 36 1.44 12.90 -23.02
N GLN A 37 1.26 13.60 -21.89
CA GLN A 37 2.05 13.38 -20.66
C GLN A 37 1.31 12.55 -19.62
N ALA A 38 -0.02 12.63 -19.58
CA ALA A 38 -0.84 11.96 -18.58
C ALA A 38 -0.61 10.43 -18.50
N PRO A 39 -0.47 9.67 -19.62
CA PRO A 39 -0.21 8.23 -19.56
C PRO A 39 1.10 7.87 -18.86
N CYS A 40 2.17 8.62 -19.16
CA CYS A 40 3.49 8.40 -18.57
C CYS A 40 3.49 8.74 -17.07
N LEU A 41 2.85 9.86 -16.68
CA LEU A 41 2.73 10.25 -15.27
C LEU A 41 1.87 9.26 -14.48
N PHE A 42 0.75 8.83 -15.03
CA PHE A 42 -0.14 7.87 -14.40
C PHE A 42 0.55 6.53 -14.16
N SER A 43 1.16 5.95 -15.20
CA SER A 43 1.88 4.68 -15.09
C SER A 43 3.05 4.75 -14.09
N ARG A 44 3.79 5.87 -14.07
CA ARG A 44 4.84 6.10 -13.07
C ARG A 44 4.30 6.12 -11.64
N LEU A 45 3.14 6.74 -11.40
CA LEU A 45 2.51 6.76 -10.07
C LEU A 45 2.07 5.35 -9.65
N ILE A 46 1.44 4.58 -10.53
CA ILE A 46 1.07 3.19 -10.26
C ILE A 46 2.31 2.36 -9.91
N PHE A 47 3.40 2.50 -10.68
CA PHE A 47 4.65 1.82 -10.41
C PHE A 47 5.25 2.22 -9.04
N CYS A 48 5.18 3.50 -8.67
CA CYS A 48 5.60 3.96 -7.34
C CYS A 48 4.78 3.31 -6.22
N CYS A 49 3.46 3.16 -6.37
CA CYS A 49 2.62 2.46 -5.41
C CYS A 49 3.05 1.00 -5.24
N MET A 50 3.28 0.28 -6.34
CA MET A 50 3.77 -1.11 -6.30
C MET A 50 5.14 -1.23 -5.62
N LYS A 51 6.06 -0.31 -5.92
CA LYS A 51 7.38 -0.26 -5.29
C LYS A 51 7.29 -0.03 -3.79
N SER A 52 6.43 0.91 -3.36
CA SER A 52 6.18 1.16 -1.93
C SER A 52 5.62 -0.07 -1.22
N HIS A 53 4.69 -0.80 -1.86
CA HIS A 53 4.17 -2.06 -1.33
C HIS A 53 5.27 -3.12 -1.16
N SER A 54 6.13 -3.28 -2.18
CA SER A 54 7.26 -4.22 -2.10
C SER A 54 8.23 -3.86 -0.97
N LEU A 55 8.56 -2.57 -0.83
CA LEU A 55 9.46 -2.08 0.21
C LEU A 55 8.86 -2.28 1.61
N ALA A 56 7.56 -2.03 1.77
CA ALA A 56 6.86 -2.25 3.03
C ALA A 56 6.90 -3.73 3.44
N ARG A 57 6.68 -4.64 2.48
CA ARG A 57 6.80 -6.08 2.69
C ARG A 57 8.22 -6.48 3.10
N GLU A 58 9.23 -6.03 2.37
CA GLU A 58 10.65 -6.34 2.67
C GLU A 58 11.06 -5.80 4.06
N THR A 59 10.59 -4.60 4.40
CA THR A 59 10.81 -3.98 5.72
C THR A 59 10.20 -4.83 6.83
N LYS A 60 8.95 -5.29 6.64
CA LYS A 60 8.27 -6.16 7.60
C LYS A 60 9.01 -7.49 7.76
N GLU A 61 9.39 -8.13 6.66
CA GLU A 61 10.16 -9.38 6.70
C GLU A 61 11.50 -9.20 7.41
N THR A 62 12.19 -8.08 7.17
CA THR A 62 13.46 -7.76 7.83
C THR A 62 13.28 -7.56 9.33
N ILE A 63 12.24 -6.84 9.75
CA ILE A 63 11.94 -6.63 11.18
C ILE A 63 11.61 -7.95 11.88
N THR A 64 10.84 -8.82 11.20
CA THR A 64 10.43 -10.13 11.74
C THR A 64 11.61 -11.10 11.82
N LYS A 65 12.43 -11.21 10.76
CA LYS A 65 13.56 -12.15 10.67
C LYS A 65 14.76 -11.77 11.53
N LYS A 66 15.03 -10.46 11.72
CA LYS A 66 16.22 -10.00 12.46
C LYS A 66 16.05 -10.05 13.98
N ASP A 67 14.92 -10.57 14.47
CA ASP A 67 14.63 -10.66 15.88
C ASP A 67 15.04 -9.38 16.61
N VAL A 68 14.44 -8.27 16.18
CA VAL A 68 14.47 -7.00 16.93
C VAL A 68 13.71 -7.17 18.28
N GLN A 69 13.57 -8.40 18.79
CA GLN A 69 13.08 -8.79 20.10
C GLN A 69 13.72 -8.01 21.24
N ASN A 70 14.94 -7.47 21.04
CA ASN A 70 15.61 -6.66 22.05
C ASN A 70 15.37 -5.14 21.95
N LYS A 71 14.67 -4.64 20.92
CA LYS A 71 14.20 -3.23 20.93
C LYS A 71 12.70 -3.24 21.16
N LYS A 72 12.26 -2.77 22.33
CA LYS A 72 10.85 -2.52 22.61
C LYS A 72 10.35 -1.45 21.65
N PHE A 73 9.74 -1.89 20.55
CA PHE A 73 8.96 -1.01 19.69
C PHE A 73 7.83 -0.36 20.51
N ALA A 74 7.45 0.86 20.15
CA ALA A 74 6.29 1.51 20.76
C ALA A 74 5.03 0.64 20.55
N PRO A 75 4.06 0.64 21.48
CA PRO A 75 2.88 -0.25 21.43
C PRO A 75 2.12 -0.21 20.10
N LEU A 76 1.94 0.98 19.51
CA LEU A 76 1.28 1.15 18.20
C LEU A 76 2.05 0.49 17.05
N MET A 77 3.38 0.52 17.11
CA MET A 77 4.20 -0.07 16.06
C MET A 77 4.24 -1.60 16.19
N GLN A 78 4.21 -2.11 17.43
CA GLN A 78 4.01 -3.54 17.68
C GLN A 78 2.66 -3.99 17.15
N SER A 79 1.58 -3.26 17.43
CA SER A 79 0.25 -3.65 16.97
C SER A 79 0.17 -3.70 15.45
N ILE A 80 0.76 -2.77 14.72
CA ILE A 80 0.77 -2.75 13.24
C ILE A 80 1.63 -3.88 12.65
N LEU A 81 2.79 -4.17 13.25
CA LEU A 81 3.73 -5.15 12.72
C LEU A 81 3.34 -6.61 13.04
N GLN A 82 2.59 -6.82 14.12
CA GLN A 82 2.15 -8.16 14.58
C GLN A 82 0.78 -8.59 14.05
N THR A 83 -0.03 -7.68 13.49
CA THR A 83 -1.42 -7.97 13.04
C THR A 83 -1.55 -8.54 11.62
N SER A 84 -0.48 -9.06 11.02
CA SER A 84 -0.56 -9.63 9.67
C SER A 84 0.42 -10.77 9.42
#